data_AF-A0A0C3CI70-F1
#
_entry.id   AF-A0A0C3CI70-F1
#
_cell.length_a   1.000
_cell.length_b   1.000
_cell.length_c   1.000
_cell.angle_alpha   90.00
_cell.angle_beta   90.00
_cell.angle_gamma   90.00
#
_symmetry.space_group_name_H-M   'P 1'
#
loop_
_entity.id
_entity.type
_entity.pdbx_description
1 polymer ?
#
loop_
_entity_poly.entity_id
_entity_poly.type
_entity_poly.pdbx_seq_one_letter_code
_entity_poly.pdbx_strand_id
1 'polypeptide(L)'
;MPATEHAPVPHPRSISREDPPAPKRPVVESLRPSPPSNVLPDPPKQKEKISEPESKPPSAEAKSPPVEAKPIGRPPPPPPKELEPEEKNAPPTRSLIDMETFSQILELDEDEETHDFSRPMVWDYFEQAEKTFGEMDDAVDKKDLPSLSSLGHFLKGSSAALGLSRVQDSCEKIQHSGLQRDEESNKNLSPDEALKSIQKLLKQVKIDYHEAQTWLMEFYGRDEA
;
A
#
# COMPACT_ATOMS: atom_id res chain seq x y z
N MET A 1 71.22 -19.60 -54.77
CA MET A 1 71.10 -20.81 -55.63
C MET A 1 71.06 -22.02 -54.70
N PRO A 2 70.16 -23.00 -54.84
CA PRO A 2 69.08 -23.14 -55.82
C PRO A 2 67.67 -22.99 -55.23
N ALA A 3 66.75 -22.71 -56.13
CA ALA A 3 65.31 -22.77 -55.97
C ALA A 3 64.82 -24.20 -56.23
N THR A 4 63.78 -24.64 -55.52
CA THR A 4 62.93 -25.75 -55.96
C THR A 4 61.47 -25.34 -55.83
N GLU A 5 60.90 -25.13 -57.02
CA GLU A 5 59.51 -25.09 -57.42
C GLU A 5 58.67 -26.22 -56.79
N HIS A 6 57.43 -25.93 -56.35
CA HIS A 6 56.32 -26.89 -56.32
C HIS A 6 54.98 -26.18 -56.53
N ALA A 7 54.19 -26.76 -57.44
CA ALA A 7 52.95 -26.31 -58.04
C ALA A 7 51.72 -26.31 -57.07
N PRO A 8 50.59 -25.69 -57.46
CA PRO A 8 49.44 -25.46 -56.57
C PRO A 8 48.51 -26.68 -56.43
N VAL A 9 48.02 -26.88 -55.21
CA VAL A 9 47.08 -27.96 -54.82
C VAL A 9 45.64 -27.40 -54.81
N PRO A 10 44.62 -28.15 -55.30
CA PRO A 10 43.26 -27.65 -55.51
C PRO A 10 42.45 -27.46 -54.21
N HIS A 11 41.53 -26.49 -54.25
CA HIS A 11 40.62 -26.10 -53.18
C HIS A 11 39.52 -27.14 -52.96
N PRO A 12 39.23 -27.57 -51.71
CA PRO A 12 37.99 -28.25 -51.39
C PRO A 12 36.84 -27.26 -51.17
N ARG A 13 35.69 -27.61 -51.76
CA ARG A 13 34.41 -26.89 -51.78
C ARG A 13 33.84 -26.64 -50.38
N SER A 14 33.19 -25.48 -50.25
CA SER A 14 32.32 -25.07 -49.16
C SER A 14 31.27 -26.14 -48.83
N ILE A 15 31.31 -26.66 -47.61
CA ILE A 15 30.22 -27.42 -47.01
C ILE A 15 29.51 -26.51 -46.01
N SER A 16 28.23 -26.26 -46.30
CA SER A 16 27.29 -25.55 -45.44
C SER A 16 27.25 -26.20 -44.06
N ARG A 17 27.44 -25.40 -43.01
CA ARG A 17 27.15 -25.80 -41.63
C ARG A 17 25.63 -25.85 -41.47
N GLU A 18 25.07 -27.05 -41.34
CA GLU A 18 23.71 -27.27 -40.84
C GLU A 18 23.69 -27.06 -39.31
N ASP A 19 22.68 -26.33 -38.85
CA ASP A 19 22.35 -26.11 -37.44
C ASP A 19 21.98 -27.42 -36.72
N PRO A 20 22.37 -27.61 -35.43
CA PRO A 20 21.99 -28.78 -34.66
C PRO A 20 20.50 -28.75 -34.25
N PRO A 21 19.82 -29.91 -34.18
CA PRO A 21 18.39 -29.97 -33.86
C PRO A 21 18.11 -29.70 -32.38
N ALA A 22 17.08 -28.89 -32.12
CA ALA A 22 16.56 -28.58 -30.80
C ALA A 22 15.98 -29.83 -30.08
N PRO A 23 16.06 -29.91 -28.74
CA PRO A 23 15.50 -31.02 -27.96
C PRO A 23 13.97 -30.99 -27.96
N LYS A 24 13.38 -32.16 -28.24
CA LYS A 24 11.93 -32.40 -28.30
C LYS A 24 11.27 -32.17 -26.94
N ARG A 25 10.32 -31.23 -26.87
CA ARG A 25 9.39 -31.09 -25.74
C ARG A 25 8.32 -32.19 -25.80
N PRO A 26 7.85 -32.72 -24.65
CA PRO A 26 6.75 -33.66 -24.62
C PRO A 26 5.44 -32.99 -25.05
N VAL A 27 4.72 -33.66 -25.95
CA VAL A 27 3.40 -33.30 -26.46
C VAL A 27 2.38 -33.52 -25.35
N VAL A 28 1.76 -32.45 -24.84
CA VAL A 28 0.50 -32.53 -24.11
C VAL A 28 -0.62 -32.35 -25.12
N GLU A 29 -1.41 -33.41 -25.25
CA GLU A 29 -2.49 -33.56 -26.22
C GLU A 29 -3.63 -32.58 -25.91
N SER A 30 -3.93 -31.72 -26.89
CA SER A 30 -5.06 -30.80 -26.88
C SER A 30 -6.32 -31.55 -27.29
N LEU A 31 -7.19 -31.89 -26.33
CA LEU A 31 -8.55 -32.35 -26.59
C LEU A 31 -9.51 -31.16 -26.58
N ARG A 32 -10.15 -30.93 -27.74
CA ARG A 32 -11.23 -29.94 -27.95
C ARG A 32 -12.58 -30.46 -27.43
N PRO A 33 -13.59 -29.57 -27.25
CA PRO A 33 -14.75 -29.78 -26.39
C PRO A 33 -16.00 -30.30 -27.14
N SER A 34 -16.97 -30.84 -26.40
CA SER A 34 -18.39 -30.94 -26.79
C SER A 34 -19.30 -31.06 -25.55
N PRO A 35 -20.54 -30.50 -25.58
CA PRO A 35 -21.38 -30.30 -24.41
C PRO A 35 -22.36 -31.46 -24.19
N PRO A 36 -23.04 -31.50 -23.02
CA PRO A 36 -24.39 -32.05 -23.01
C PRO A 36 -25.44 -31.14 -22.38
N SER A 37 -26.63 -31.32 -22.93
CA SER A 37 -27.87 -30.59 -22.78
C SER A 37 -28.50 -30.59 -21.39
N ASN A 38 -29.17 -29.47 -21.16
CA ASN A 38 -30.26 -29.19 -20.23
C ASN A 38 -31.30 -30.34 -20.09
N VAL A 39 -31.48 -30.92 -18.89
CA VAL A 39 -32.73 -31.59 -18.48
C VAL A 39 -32.88 -31.52 -16.95
N LEU A 40 -33.91 -30.80 -16.49
CA LEU A 40 -34.49 -30.86 -15.14
C LEU A 40 -35.36 -32.13 -15.03
N PRO A 41 -35.44 -32.79 -13.85
CA PRO A 41 -36.72 -32.75 -13.13
C PRO A 41 -36.60 -32.75 -11.58
N ASP A 42 -37.69 -32.26 -10.96
CA ASP A 42 -38.01 -32.10 -9.52
C ASP A 42 -38.47 -33.44 -8.87
N PRO A 43 -38.87 -33.49 -7.57
CA PRO A 43 -38.18 -34.08 -6.43
C PRO A 43 -38.80 -35.42 -5.95
N PRO A 44 -38.36 -35.97 -4.80
CA PRO A 44 -39.35 -36.49 -3.85
C PRO A 44 -39.12 -36.05 -2.39
N LYS A 45 -40.26 -35.91 -1.70
CA LYS A 45 -40.44 -35.51 -0.29
C LYS A 45 -40.94 -36.73 0.50
N GLN A 46 -40.74 -36.69 1.83
CA GLN A 46 -41.30 -37.55 2.91
C GLN A 46 -40.43 -38.73 3.36
N LYS A 47 -40.40 -39.19 4.62
CA LYS A 47 -40.67 -38.72 6.01
C LYS A 47 -40.57 -40.03 6.81
N GLU A 48 -39.78 -40.15 7.88
CA GLU A 48 -40.11 -41.01 9.03
C GLU A 48 -39.18 -40.77 10.22
N LYS A 49 -39.71 -41.10 11.40
CA LYS A 49 -39.47 -40.58 12.75
C LYS A 49 -38.93 -41.72 13.64
N ILE A 50 -38.57 -41.40 14.90
CA ILE A 50 -38.39 -42.28 16.10
C ILE A 50 -36.88 -42.51 16.40
N SER A 51 -36.27 -42.25 17.57
CA SER A 51 -36.67 -41.91 18.95
C SER A 51 -35.45 -41.44 19.78
N GLU A 52 -35.71 -40.68 20.84
CA GLU A 52 -34.79 -40.25 21.92
C GLU A 52 -34.41 -41.44 22.86
N PRO A 53 -33.36 -41.30 23.71
CA PRO A 53 -33.66 -40.94 25.10
C PRO A 53 -32.67 -39.97 25.80
N GLU A 54 -33.27 -39.32 26.79
CA GLU A 54 -32.86 -38.41 27.86
C GLU A 54 -31.56 -38.74 28.62
N SER A 55 -30.86 -37.69 29.10
CA SER A 55 -30.10 -37.67 30.37
C SER A 55 -29.90 -36.21 30.84
N LYS A 56 -30.39 -35.92 32.05
CA LYS A 56 -30.29 -34.67 32.83
C LYS A 56 -29.66 -35.03 34.21
N PRO A 57 -29.46 -34.10 35.18
CA PRO A 57 -28.58 -32.91 35.33
C PRO A 57 -27.58 -33.15 36.52
N PRO A 58 -26.97 -32.17 37.28
CA PRO A 58 -27.62 -31.08 38.04
C PRO A 58 -26.86 -29.72 38.09
N SER A 59 -27.57 -28.77 38.71
CA SER A 59 -27.28 -27.36 38.99
C SER A 59 -26.54 -27.16 40.33
N ALA A 60 -25.70 -26.12 40.44
CA ALA A 60 -25.36 -25.36 41.66
C ALA A 60 -24.49 -24.15 41.25
N GLU A 61 -24.98 -22.90 41.23
CA GLU A 61 -25.17 -21.95 42.35
C GLU A 61 -23.86 -21.46 43.02
N ALA A 62 -23.44 -20.22 42.68
CA ALA A 62 -22.67 -19.30 43.52
C ALA A 62 -22.76 -17.89 42.89
N LYS A 63 -23.77 -17.07 43.21
CA LYS A 63 -23.73 -16.01 44.22
C LYS A 63 -22.47 -15.13 44.16
N SER A 64 -22.56 -14.05 43.39
CA SER A 64 -21.67 -12.89 43.50
C SER A 64 -21.94 -12.12 44.80
N PRO A 65 -20.93 -11.77 45.60
CA PRO A 65 -21.11 -10.86 46.71
C PRO A 65 -21.21 -9.39 46.23
N PRO A 66 -22.06 -8.54 46.84
CA PRO A 66 -22.04 -7.10 46.67
C PRO A 66 -20.80 -6.53 47.38
N VAL A 67 -19.96 -5.78 46.65
CA VAL A 67 -18.82 -5.09 47.26
C VAL A 67 -19.27 -3.71 47.71
N GLU A 68 -19.07 -3.50 49.01
CA GLU A 68 -19.45 -2.38 49.85
C GLU A 68 -18.76 -1.06 49.47
N ALA A 69 -19.53 0.03 49.53
CA ALA A 69 -19.05 1.39 49.40
C ALA A 69 -18.38 1.87 50.70
N LYS A 70 -17.16 2.42 50.61
CA LYS A 70 -16.63 3.41 51.57
C LYS A 70 -15.61 4.35 50.88
N PRO A 71 -15.48 5.60 51.35
CA PRO A 71 -14.89 6.70 50.59
C PRO A 71 -13.38 6.75 50.76
N ILE A 72 -12.65 6.89 49.65
CA ILE A 72 -11.20 7.17 49.67
C ILE A 72 -11.01 8.65 49.38
N GLY A 73 -10.35 9.31 50.34
CA GLY A 73 -10.07 10.74 50.34
C GLY A 73 -9.25 11.19 49.14
N ARG A 74 -9.59 12.37 48.67
CA ARG A 74 -8.91 13.13 47.62
C ARG A 74 -7.50 13.53 48.11
N PRO A 75 -6.40 13.23 47.40
CA PRO A 75 -5.13 13.90 47.67
C PRO A 75 -5.21 15.37 47.19
N PRO A 76 -4.56 16.33 47.89
CA PRO A 76 -4.57 17.74 47.51
C PRO A 76 -3.80 17.96 46.19
N PRO A 77 -4.19 18.97 45.40
CA PRO A 77 -3.48 19.32 44.17
C PRO A 77 -2.07 19.86 44.46
N PRO A 78 -1.07 19.58 43.58
CA PRO A 78 0.24 20.20 43.67
C PRO A 78 0.17 21.72 43.38
N PRO A 79 1.13 22.52 43.88
CA PRO A 79 1.13 23.98 43.72
C PRO A 79 1.35 24.39 42.25
N PRO A 80 0.91 25.61 41.85
CA PRO A 80 0.99 26.07 40.46
C PRO A 80 2.45 26.18 40.00
N LYS A 81 2.79 25.51 38.90
CA LYS A 81 4.03 25.77 38.17
C LYS A 81 3.91 27.12 37.46
N GLU A 82 4.98 27.88 37.59
CA GLU A 82 5.22 29.21 37.04
C GLU A 82 4.95 29.26 35.53
N LEU A 83 4.34 30.36 35.10
CA LEU A 83 3.97 30.68 33.72
C LEU A 83 5.24 30.96 32.89
N GLU A 84 5.51 30.10 31.91
CA GLU A 84 6.31 30.45 30.73
C GLU A 84 5.35 30.80 29.57
N PRO A 85 5.74 31.71 28.66
CA PRO A 85 4.79 32.49 27.87
C PRO A 85 4.09 31.65 26.80
N GLU A 86 2.78 31.86 26.67
CA GLU A 86 1.97 31.38 25.55
C GLU A 86 2.49 31.92 24.22
N GLU A 87 3.13 31.07 23.42
CA GLU A 87 3.41 31.35 22.03
C GLU A 87 2.25 30.85 21.15
N LYS A 88 1.34 31.79 20.87
CA LYS A 88 0.49 31.92 19.67
C LYS A 88 -0.11 30.63 19.08
N ASN A 89 -1.41 30.49 19.35
CA ASN A 89 -2.40 29.77 18.54
C ASN A 89 -2.27 30.08 17.03
N ALA A 90 -1.58 29.20 16.31
CA ALA A 90 -1.87 28.81 14.94
C ALA A 90 -1.96 27.27 14.93
N PRO A 91 -2.90 26.64 14.21
CA PRO A 91 -2.82 25.20 14.03
C PRO A 91 -1.44 24.88 13.44
N PRO A 92 -0.70 23.90 13.97
CA PRO A 92 0.63 23.59 13.46
C PRO A 92 0.50 23.25 11.99
N THR A 93 1.02 24.11 11.11
CA THR A 93 1.21 23.77 9.71
C THR A 93 2.23 22.64 9.70
N ARG A 94 1.78 21.42 9.41
CA ARG A 94 2.64 20.24 9.39
C ARG A 94 3.81 20.47 8.43
N SER A 95 5.01 20.09 8.84
CA SER A 95 6.20 20.20 7.99
C SER A 95 6.05 19.33 6.74
N LEU A 96 6.77 19.69 5.67
CA LEU A 96 6.78 18.91 4.42
C LEU A 96 7.31 17.49 4.65
N ILE A 97 8.43 17.40 5.37
CA ILE A 97 9.04 16.18 5.84
C ILE A 97 9.06 16.23 7.38
N ASP A 98 8.60 15.16 8.00
CA ASP A 98 8.78 14.90 9.42
C ASP A 98 10.17 14.35 9.65
N MET A 99 11.06 15.21 10.13
CA MET A 99 12.47 14.87 10.32
C MET A 99 12.67 13.81 11.40
N GLU A 100 11.75 13.67 12.35
CA GLU A 100 11.85 12.61 13.36
C GLU A 100 11.70 11.24 12.71
N THR A 101 10.66 11.04 11.90
CA THR A 101 10.48 9.79 11.13
C THR A 101 11.58 9.60 10.10
N PHE A 102 11.95 10.65 9.35
CA PHE A 102 12.96 10.53 8.31
C PHE A 102 14.35 10.19 8.88
N SER A 103 14.74 10.77 10.03
CA SER A 103 16.02 10.45 10.69
C SER A 103 16.11 8.99 11.13
N GLN A 104 15.00 8.37 11.55
CA GLN A 104 14.98 6.94 11.89
C GLN A 104 15.29 6.03 10.69
N ILE A 105 15.01 6.50 9.47
CA ILE A 105 15.34 5.79 8.22
C ILE A 105 16.81 5.97 7.90
N LEU A 106 17.34 7.18 8.09
CA LEU A 106 18.77 7.48 7.91
C LEU A 106 19.64 6.68 8.90
N GLU A 107 19.17 6.43 10.12
CA GLU A 107 19.85 5.58 11.10
C GLU A 107 20.01 4.11 10.64
N LEU A 108 19.31 3.70 9.58
CA LEU A 108 19.45 2.37 8.98
C LEU A 108 20.51 2.33 7.86
N ASP A 109 21.02 3.48 7.40
CA ASP A 109 22.12 3.51 6.45
C ASP A 109 23.43 3.06 7.13
N GLU A 110 24.15 2.13 6.49
CA GLU A 110 25.44 1.64 7.00
C GLU A 110 26.55 2.70 6.89
N ASP A 111 26.44 3.58 5.89
CA ASP A 111 27.36 4.68 5.60
C ASP A 111 26.56 5.95 5.24
N GLU A 112 26.72 6.99 6.06
CA GLU A 112 26.03 8.29 5.96
C GLU A 112 26.33 9.05 4.66
N GLU A 113 27.39 8.69 3.92
CA GLU A 113 27.76 9.36 2.66
C GLU A 113 27.04 8.70 1.46
N THR A 114 26.83 7.38 1.51
CA THR A 114 26.26 6.62 0.39
C THR A 114 24.73 6.55 0.41
N HIS A 115 24.13 6.55 1.60
CA HIS A 115 22.70 6.36 1.80
C HIS A 115 22.14 5.10 1.11
N ASP A 116 22.90 3.99 1.16
CA ASP A 116 22.63 2.74 0.43
C ASP A 116 21.28 2.08 0.77
N PHE A 117 20.67 2.41 1.91
CA PHE A 117 19.34 1.94 2.30
C PHE A 117 18.26 2.98 2.02
N SER A 118 18.42 4.21 2.53
CA SER A 118 17.36 5.22 2.49
C SER A 118 17.13 5.78 1.09
N ARG A 119 18.18 5.95 0.28
CA ARG A 119 18.07 6.52 -1.07
C ARG A 119 17.28 5.62 -2.03
N PRO A 120 17.57 4.31 -2.16
CA PRO A 120 16.74 3.42 -2.98
C PRO A 120 15.28 3.36 -2.50
N MET A 121 15.04 3.35 -1.18
CA MET A 121 13.69 3.35 -0.61
C MET A 121 12.88 4.60 -1.02
N VAL A 122 13.53 5.77 -1.05
CA VAL A 122 12.92 7.02 -1.51
C VAL A 122 12.65 7.00 -3.01
N TRP A 123 13.57 6.44 -3.81
CA TRP A 123 13.38 6.33 -5.26
C TRP A 123 12.23 5.37 -5.64
N ASP A 124 12.14 4.23 -4.96
CA ASP A 124 11.04 3.28 -5.10
C ASP A 124 9.69 3.93 -4.74
N TYR A 125 9.68 4.79 -3.72
CA TYR A 125 8.49 5.56 -3.37
C TYR A 125 8.08 6.54 -4.47
N PHE A 126 9.03 7.22 -5.15
CA PHE A 126 8.68 8.11 -6.26
C PHE A 126 7.94 7.37 -7.38
N GLU A 127 8.46 6.22 -7.79
CA GLU A 127 7.82 5.38 -8.81
C GLU A 127 6.43 4.91 -8.35
N GLN A 128 6.31 4.48 -7.08
CA GLN A 128 5.04 4.08 -6.50
C GLN A 128 4.03 5.23 -6.47
N ALA A 129 4.45 6.42 -6.06
CA ALA A 129 3.59 7.60 -5.94
C ALA A 129 3.07 8.04 -7.32
N GLU A 130 3.96 8.15 -8.31
CA GLU A 130 3.57 8.53 -9.68
C GLU A 130 2.58 7.54 -10.29
N LYS A 131 2.84 6.23 -10.14
CA LYS A 131 1.91 5.19 -10.57
C LYS A 131 0.55 5.32 -9.87
N THR A 132 0.56 5.48 -8.56
CA THR A 132 -0.66 5.59 -7.75
C THR A 132 -1.47 6.83 -8.11
N PHE A 133 -0.82 7.96 -8.39
CA PHE A 133 -1.50 9.16 -8.87
C PHE A 133 -2.18 8.96 -10.22
N GLY A 134 -1.55 8.22 -11.14
CA GLY A 134 -2.19 7.83 -12.40
C GLY A 134 -3.43 6.96 -12.18
N GLU A 135 -3.35 5.98 -11.28
CA GLU A 135 -4.50 5.13 -10.91
C GLU A 135 -5.62 5.93 -10.22
N MET A 136 -5.26 6.95 -9.42
CA MET A 136 -6.23 7.86 -8.81
C MET A 136 -6.92 8.75 -9.85
N ASP A 137 -6.21 9.28 -10.83
CA ASP A 137 -6.82 10.06 -11.92
C ASP A 137 -7.82 9.21 -12.70
N ASP A 138 -7.45 7.98 -13.06
CA ASP A 138 -8.32 7.01 -13.71
C ASP A 138 -9.59 6.70 -12.89
N ALA A 139 -9.43 6.56 -11.56
CA ALA A 139 -10.54 6.30 -10.65
C ALA A 139 -11.45 7.53 -10.50
N VAL A 140 -10.91 8.75 -10.54
CA VAL A 140 -11.70 9.99 -10.60
C VAL A 140 -12.56 10.03 -11.86
N ASP A 141 -11.98 9.70 -13.02
CA ASP A 141 -12.72 9.69 -14.30
C ASP A 141 -13.85 8.66 -14.31
N LYS A 142 -13.61 7.50 -13.68
CA LYS A 142 -14.61 6.43 -13.50
C LYS A 142 -15.58 6.70 -12.35
N LYS A 143 -15.35 7.76 -11.56
CA LYS A 143 -16.09 8.09 -10.31
C LYS A 143 -16.09 6.95 -9.28
N ASP A 144 -14.99 6.20 -9.21
CA ASP A 144 -14.84 5.03 -8.35
C ASP A 144 -14.33 5.41 -6.95
N LEU A 145 -15.25 5.83 -6.09
CA LEU A 145 -14.95 6.24 -4.70
C LEU A 145 -14.29 5.12 -3.86
N PRO A 146 -14.72 3.85 -3.93
CA PRO A 146 -14.01 2.75 -3.25
C PRO A 146 -12.54 2.63 -3.67
N SER A 147 -12.24 2.67 -4.97
CA SER A 147 -10.85 2.62 -5.44
C SER A 147 -10.06 3.83 -4.97
N LEU A 148 -10.64 5.04 -5.03
CA LEU A 148 -9.99 6.26 -4.51
C LEU A 148 -9.69 6.13 -3.00
N SER A 149 -10.60 5.55 -2.22
CA SER A 149 -10.36 5.28 -0.81
C SER A 149 -9.19 4.32 -0.58
N SER A 150 -9.12 3.24 -1.36
CA SER A 150 -8.07 2.23 -1.24
C SER A 150 -6.71 2.77 -1.65
N LEU A 151 -6.65 3.52 -2.76
CA LEU A 151 -5.41 4.14 -3.25
C LEU A 151 -4.93 5.21 -2.27
N GLY A 152 -5.84 6.00 -1.69
CA GLY A 152 -5.52 6.98 -0.66
C GLY A 152 -4.92 6.31 0.59
N HIS A 153 -5.50 5.19 1.03
CA HIS A 153 -4.97 4.42 2.15
C HIS A 153 -3.57 3.86 1.86
N PHE A 154 -3.38 3.31 0.66
CA PHE A 154 -2.10 2.74 0.24
C PHE A 154 -0.98 3.79 0.24
N LEU A 155 -1.21 4.92 -0.45
CA LEU A 155 -0.20 5.98 -0.55
C LEU A 155 0.02 6.70 0.79
N LYS A 156 -1.01 6.79 1.64
CA LYS A 156 -0.87 7.27 3.03
C LYS A 156 0.16 6.43 3.79
N GLY A 157 0.08 5.10 3.69
CA GLY A 157 0.96 4.19 4.42
C GLY A 157 2.43 4.35 4.02
N SER A 158 2.71 4.37 2.71
CA SER A 158 4.08 4.55 2.23
C SER A 158 4.63 5.96 2.45
N SER A 159 3.79 6.99 2.34
CA SER A 159 4.19 8.38 2.65
C SER A 159 4.52 8.56 4.14
N ALA A 160 3.73 7.95 5.03
CA ALA A 160 3.97 7.99 6.47
C ALA A 160 5.29 7.29 6.83
N ALA A 161 5.61 6.17 6.19
CA ALA A 161 6.85 5.44 6.45
C ALA A 161 8.11 6.26 6.13
N LEU A 162 8.04 7.20 5.18
CA LEU A 162 9.12 8.11 4.80
C LEU A 162 9.05 9.49 5.48
N GLY A 163 8.04 9.74 6.32
CA GLY A 163 7.84 11.02 6.98
C GLY A 163 7.24 12.13 6.10
N LEU A 164 6.65 11.83 4.94
CA LEU A 164 6.06 12.83 4.04
C LEU A 164 4.69 13.31 4.57
N SER A 165 4.72 14.07 5.66
CA SER A 165 3.57 14.43 6.48
C SER A 165 2.43 15.11 5.70
N ARG A 166 2.75 16.05 4.80
CA ARG A 166 1.71 16.73 3.99
C ARG A 166 1.05 15.79 2.98
N VAL A 167 1.84 14.90 2.37
CA VAL A 167 1.32 13.91 1.43
C VAL A 167 0.44 12.90 2.18
N GLN A 168 0.89 12.43 3.34
CA GLN A 168 0.14 11.57 4.23
C GLN A 168 -1.23 12.18 4.60
N ASP A 169 -1.26 13.45 5.03
CA ASP A 169 -2.49 14.14 5.44
C ASP A 169 -3.49 14.26 4.28
N SER A 170 -3.00 14.65 3.10
CA SER A 170 -3.85 14.74 1.91
C SER A 170 -4.39 13.36 1.51
N CYS A 171 -3.59 12.31 1.61
CA CYS A 171 -4.01 10.93 1.34
C CYS A 171 -5.05 10.42 2.35
N GLU A 172 -4.94 10.79 3.62
CA GLU A 172 -5.95 10.50 4.65
C GLU A 172 -7.30 11.14 4.33
N LYS A 173 -7.29 12.42 3.91
CA LYS A 173 -8.51 13.11 3.49
C LYS A 173 -9.14 12.48 2.24
N ILE A 174 -8.32 12.01 1.29
CA ILE A 174 -8.78 11.27 0.10
C ILE A 174 -9.43 9.95 0.53
N GLN A 175 -8.78 9.21 1.45
CA GLN A 175 -9.32 7.97 2.01
C GLN A 175 -10.72 8.19 2.61
N HIS A 176 -10.86 9.17 3.51
CA HIS A 176 -12.13 9.46 4.16
C HIS A 176 -13.20 9.97 3.19
N SER A 177 -12.82 10.84 2.25
CA SER A 177 -13.74 11.32 1.22
C SER A 177 -14.23 10.18 0.32
N GLY A 178 -13.39 9.20 -0.01
CA GLY A 178 -13.78 7.99 -0.76
C GLY A 178 -14.77 7.10 -0.01
N LEU A 179 -14.77 7.14 1.33
CA LEU A 179 -15.78 6.52 2.18
C LEU A 179 -17.01 7.41 2.40
N GLN A 180 -17.12 8.52 1.66
CA GLN A 180 -18.17 9.53 1.78
C GLN A 180 -18.25 10.16 3.18
N ARG A 181 -17.11 10.33 3.85
CA ARG A 181 -17.02 10.97 5.16
C ARG A 181 -16.21 12.25 5.08
N ASP A 182 -16.77 13.31 5.63
CA ASP A 182 -16.06 14.58 5.81
C ASP A 182 -15.44 14.62 7.21
N GLU A 183 -14.11 14.68 7.29
CA GLU A 183 -13.40 14.76 8.57
C GLU A 183 -13.59 16.10 9.28
N GLU A 184 -13.70 17.20 8.54
CA GLU A 184 -13.80 18.55 9.11
C GLU A 184 -15.19 18.80 9.71
N SER A 185 -16.24 18.25 9.10
CA SER A 185 -17.63 18.51 9.47
C SER A 185 -18.32 17.34 10.18
N ASN A 186 -17.69 16.17 10.28
CA ASN A 186 -18.29 14.92 10.78
C ASN A 186 -19.65 14.63 10.12
N LYS A 187 -19.71 14.81 8.80
CA LYS A 187 -20.93 14.64 7.99
C LYS A 187 -20.68 13.60 6.90
N ASN A 188 -21.76 12.92 6.51
CA ASN A 188 -21.75 12.09 5.31
C ASN A 188 -21.83 13.00 4.08
N LEU A 189 -20.94 12.78 3.12
CA LEU A 189 -20.90 13.47 1.83
C LEU A 189 -21.77 12.74 0.81
N SER A 190 -22.45 13.48 -0.06
CA SER A 190 -22.99 12.84 -1.27
C SER A 190 -21.83 12.36 -2.17
N PRO A 191 -22.06 11.36 -3.05
CA PRO A 191 -21.02 10.88 -3.94
C PRO A 191 -20.37 11.98 -4.80
N ASP A 192 -21.18 12.95 -5.26
CA ASP A 192 -20.70 14.08 -6.07
C ASP A 192 -19.87 15.09 -5.26
N GLU A 193 -20.22 15.32 -4.00
CA GLU A 193 -19.43 16.19 -3.10
C GLU A 193 -18.09 15.53 -2.73
N ALA A 194 -18.13 14.24 -2.40
CA ALA A 194 -16.94 13.43 -2.15
C ALA A 194 -15.98 13.48 -3.35
N LEU A 195 -16.49 13.26 -4.57
CA LEU A 195 -15.67 13.29 -5.78
C LEU A 195 -15.04 14.68 -6.02
N LYS A 196 -15.80 15.77 -5.83
CA LYS A 196 -15.26 17.14 -5.94
C LYS A 196 -14.19 17.42 -4.90
N SER A 197 -14.39 16.96 -3.66
CA SER A 197 -13.39 17.08 -2.60
C SER A 197 -12.11 16.34 -2.97
N ILE A 198 -12.23 15.08 -3.41
CA ILE A 198 -11.08 14.26 -3.85
C ILE A 198 -10.36 14.92 -5.02
N GLN A 199 -11.05 15.47 -6.02
CA GLN A 199 -10.40 16.18 -7.13
C GLN A 199 -9.57 17.39 -6.67
N LYS A 200 -10.01 18.11 -5.64
CA LYS A 200 -9.24 19.21 -5.05
C LYS A 200 -8.03 18.67 -4.29
N LEU A 201 -8.24 17.65 -3.46
CA LEU A 201 -7.18 17.01 -2.66
C LEU A 201 -6.12 16.36 -3.56
N LEU A 202 -6.52 15.75 -4.68
CA LEU A 202 -5.62 15.10 -5.62
C LEU A 202 -4.69 16.12 -6.31
N LYS A 203 -5.16 17.34 -6.55
CA LYS A 203 -4.31 18.44 -7.02
C LYS A 203 -3.33 18.87 -5.93
N GLN A 204 -3.80 18.98 -4.70
CA GLN A 204 -2.97 19.40 -3.56
C GLN A 204 -1.88 18.38 -3.25
N VAL A 205 -2.23 17.09 -3.16
CA VAL A 205 -1.27 16.02 -2.84
C VAL A 205 -0.17 15.90 -3.89
N LYS A 206 -0.47 16.15 -5.17
CA LYS A 206 0.53 16.19 -6.25
C LYS A 206 1.51 17.35 -6.07
N ILE A 207 1.03 18.52 -5.62
CA ILE A 207 1.90 19.66 -5.30
C ILE A 207 2.77 19.33 -4.08
N ASP A 208 2.15 18.84 -3.00
CA ASP A 208 2.85 18.44 -1.78
C ASP A 208 3.92 17.36 -2.08
N TYR A 209 3.60 16.40 -2.93
CA TYR A 209 4.52 15.38 -3.40
C TYR A 209 5.70 15.97 -4.17
N HIS A 210 5.47 16.86 -5.14
CA HIS A 210 6.57 17.45 -5.91
C HIS A 210 7.48 18.34 -5.05
N GLU A 211 6.92 19.05 -4.08
CA GLU A 211 7.73 19.79 -3.10
C GLU A 211 8.60 18.83 -2.28
N ALA A 212 8.02 17.72 -1.78
CA ALA A 212 8.76 16.70 -1.03
C ALA A 212 9.82 15.99 -1.88
N GLN A 213 9.48 15.62 -3.11
CA GLN A 213 10.38 15.01 -4.09
C GLN A 213 11.58 15.92 -4.37
N THR A 214 11.32 17.22 -4.59
CA THR A 214 12.39 18.20 -4.80
C THR A 214 13.31 18.28 -3.59
N TRP A 215 12.74 18.38 -2.39
CA TRP A 215 13.51 18.42 -1.15
C TRP A 215 14.37 17.16 -0.98
N LEU A 216 13.81 15.97 -1.22
CA LEU A 216 14.52 14.69 -1.10
C LEU A 216 15.62 14.55 -2.16
N MET A 217 15.36 14.95 -3.41
CA MET A 217 16.38 14.95 -4.46
C MET A 217 17.52 15.92 -4.16
N GLU A 218 17.21 17.09 -3.58
CA GLU A 218 18.24 17.99 -3.09
C GLU A 218 19.01 17.41 -1.91
N PHE A 219 18.35 16.75 -0.96
CA PHE A 219 18.98 16.10 0.19
C PHE A 219 20.03 15.08 -0.27
N TYR A 220 19.65 14.10 -1.11
CA TYR A 220 20.56 13.08 -1.63
C TYR A 220 21.51 13.56 -2.75
N GLY A 221 21.32 14.78 -3.26
CA GLY A 221 22.12 15.37 -4.33
C GLY A 221 23.10 16.44 -3.86
N ARG A 222 23.05 16.85 -2.58
CA ARG A 222 23.92 17.89 -2.01
C ARG A 222 25.26 17.36 -1.49
N ASP A 223 25.48 16.04 -1.50
CA ASP A 223 26.72 15.40 -1.02
C ASP A 223 27.84 15.31 -2.08
N GLU A 224 27.70 15.95 -3.26
CA GLU A 224 28.77 16.08 -4.26
C GLU A 224 29.37 17.51 -4.36
N ALA A 225 29.64 18.19 -3.24
CA ALA A 225 30.27 19.52 -3.24
C ALA A 225 31.46 19.68 -2.28
#